data_AF-A0A953YJG4-F1
#
_entry.id   AF-A0A953YJG4-F1
#
_cell.length_a   1.000
_cell.length_b   1.000
_cell.length_c   1.000
_cell.angle_alpha   90.00
_cell.angle_beta   90.00
_cell.angle_gamma   90.00
#
_symmetry.space_group_name_H-M   'P 1'
#
loop_
_entity.id
_entity.type
_entity.pdbx_description
1 polymer ?
#
loop_
_entity_poly.entity_id
_entity_poly.type
_entity_poly.pdbx_seq_one_letter_code
_entity_poly.pdbx_strand_id
1 'polypeptide(L)'
;MVENPPPALRRSLGLVGLTLYGLGVTIGAGIYVLIGQVAGMAGAASPLAFLLAAGVAGLTAMSFAELSVRLPHSAGEAVYVRQGLGSPALSLATGLGVALTGTVAASAVLIGASGYIATLLPAPPWVIA
;
A
#
# COMPACT_ATOMS: atom_id res chain seq x y z
N MET A 1 9.17 -7.22 43.38
CA MET A 1 8.53 -7.53 42.09
C MET A 1 9.52 -7.12 41.02
N VAL A 2 10.10 -8.08 40.28
CA VAL A 2 10.99 -7.78 39.15
C VAL A 2 10.09 -7.41 37.97
N GLU A 3 10.12 -6.15 37.57
CA GLU A 3 9.36 -5.66 36.43
C GLU A 3 10.01 -6.20 35.15
N ASN A 4 9.33 -7.13 34.48
CA ASN A 4 9.79 -7.62 33.19
C ASN A 4 9.71 -6.47 32.18
N PRO A 5 10.75 -6.25 31.35
CA PRO A 5 10.69 -5.23 30.32
C PRO A 5 9.50 -5.49 29.38
N PRO A 6 8.87 -4.44 28.85
CA PRO A 6 7.71 -4.58 28.00
C PRO A 6 8.04 -5.46 26.78
N PRO A 7 7.08 -6.29 26.31
CA PRO A 7 7.30 -7.16 25.17
C PRO A 7 7.70 -6.34 23.94
N ALA A 8 8.85 -6.65 23.36
CA ALA A 8 9.39 -5.97 22.18
C ALA A 8 9.42 -6.91 20.97
N LEU A 9 9.00 -6.40 19.81
CA LEU A 9 9.09 -7.14 18.54
C LEU A 9 10.55 -7.35 18.13
N ARG A 10 10.88 -8.57 17.71
CA ARG A 10 12.20 -8.87 17.12
C ARG A 10 12.32 -8.19 15.76
N ARG A 11 13.37 -7.39 15.56
CA ARG A 11 13.72 -6.84 14.24
C ARG A 11 14.25 -7.95 13.34
N SER A 12 13.40 -8.45 12.44
CA SER A 12 13.73 -9.50 11.46
C SER A 12 13.76 -9.02 10.01
N LEU A 13 13.16 -7.87 9.72
CA LEU A 13 13.06 -7.32 8.37
C LEU A 13 14.32 -6.52 8.01
N GLY A 14 15.17 -7.10 7.16
CA GLY A 14 16.30 -6.41 6.52
C GLY A 14 15.91 -5.76 5.19
N LEU A 15 16.89 -5.15 4.51
CA LEU A 15 16.69 -4.42 3.25
C LEU A 15 15.95 -5.25 2.18
N VAL A 16 16.41 -6.48 1.95
CA VAL A 16 15.81 -7.38 0.94
C VAL A 16 14.36 -7.69 1.29
N GLY A 17 14.07 -8.06 2.54
CA GLY A 17 12.71 -8.37 2.99
C GLY A 17 11.77 -7.19 2.89
N LEU A 18 12.22 -5.99 3.26
CA LEU A 18 11.44 -4.76 3.14
C LEU A 18 11.20 -4.36 1.68
N THR A 19 12.20 -4.52 0.82
CA THR A 19 12.09 -4.21 -0.61
C THR A 19 11.10 -5.16 -1.29
N LEU A 20 11.21 -6.46 -1.03
CA LEU A 20 10.28 -7.45 -1.55
C LEU A 20 8.86 -7.26 -1.01
N TYR A 21 8.71 -6.88 0.25
CA TYR A 21 7.42 -6.53 0.83
C TYR A 21 6.77 -5.37 0.07
N GLY A 22 7.48 -4.26 -0.11
CA GLY A 22 6.97 -3.10 -0.85
C GLY A 22 6.66 -3.40 -2.32
N LEU A 23 7.54 -4.17 -2.98
CA LEU A 23 7.35 -4.61 -4.36
C LEU A 23 6.09 -5.49 -4.49
N GLY A 24 5.91 -6.45 -3.58
CA GLY A 24 4.76 -7.35 -3.57
C GLY A 24 3.44 -6.61 -3.39
N VAL A 25 3.38 -5.65 -2.46
CA VAL A 25 2.19 -4.81 -2.24
C VAL A 25 1.87 -3.97 -3.49
N THR A 26 2.88 -3.40 -4.14
CA THR A 26 2.69 -2.51 -5.30
C THR A 26 2.27 -3.27 -6.56
N ILE A 27 2.95 -4.38 -6.88
CA ILE A 27 2.62 -5.21 -8.06
C ILE A 27 1.26 -5.89 -7.88
N GLY A 28 0.98 -6.41 -6.68
CA GLY A 28 -0.25 -7.12 -6.36
C GLY A 28 -1.52 -6.33 -6.71
N ALA A 29 -1.70 -5.20 -6.02
CA ALA A 29 -2.88 -4.37 -6.18
C ALA A 29 -2.94 -3.66 -7.54
N GLY A 30 -1.82 -3.16 -8.04
CA GLY A 30 -1.78 -2.33 -9.25
C GLY A 30 -1.85 -3.13 -10.54
N ILE A 31 -0.91 -4.08 -10.73
CA ILE A 31 -0.72 -4.73 -12.03
C ILE A 31 -1.80 -5.77 -12.28
N TYR A 32 -2.09 -6.63 -11.31
CA TYR A 32 -3.04 -7.72 -11.57
C TYR A 32 -4.48 -7.24 -11.71
N VAL A 33 -4.87 -6.16 -11.04
CA VAL A 33 -6.26 -5.69 -11.03
C VAL A 33 -6.49 -4.58 -12.06
N LEU A 34 -5.60 -3.58 -12.14
CA LEU A 34 -5.89 -2.33 -12.85
C LEU A 34 -5.29 -2.28 -14.26
N ILE A 35 -4.36 -3.16 -14.63
CA ILE A 35 -3.69 -3.08 -15.93
C ILE A 35 -4.67 -3.20 -17.10
N GLY A 36 -5.68 -4.06 -16.97
CA GLY A 36 -6.72 -4.24 -17.99
C GLY A 36 -7.60 -2.99 -18.16
N GLN A 37 -7.92 -2.30 -17.06
CA GLN A 37 -8.68 -1.05 -17.09
C GLN A 37 -7.87 0.07 -17.76
N VAL A 38 -6.58 0.19 -17.41
CA VAL A 38 -5.68 1.16 -18.04
C VAL A 38 -5.48 0.84 -19.52
N ALA A 39 -5.40 -0.43 -19.89
CA ALA A 39 -5.36 -0.86 -21.29
C ALA A 39 -6.66 -0.52 -22.04
N GLY A 40 -7.81 -0.69 -21.42
CA GLY A 40 -9.10 -0.28 -22.00
C GLY A 40 -9.22 1.22 -22.23
N MET A 41 -8.63 2.04 -21.36
CA MET A 41 -8.67 3.50 -21.46
C MET A 41 -7.59 4.10 -22.37
N ALA A 42 -6.34 3.64 -22.24
CA ALA A 42 -5.18 4.23 -22.92
C ALA A 42 -4.69 3.39 -24.11
N GLY A 43 -5.16 2.15 -24.28
CA GLY A 43 -4.79 1.28 -25.39
C GLY A 43 -3.28 1.11 -25.54
N ALA A 44 -2.75 1.34 -26.74
CA ALA A 44 -1.31 1.25 -27.00
C ALA A 44 -0.47 2.29 -26.22
N ALA A 45 -1.09 3.35 -25.69
CA ALA A 45 -0.42 4.36 -24.90
C ALA A 45 -0.30 3.99 -23.39
N SER A 46 -0.83 2.84 -22.96
CA SER A 46 -0.73 2.41 -21.55
C SER A 46 0.69 2.40 -20.99
N PRO A 47 1.75 1.98 -21.70
CA PRO A 47 3.12 2.06 -21.17
C PRO A 47 3.54 3.50 -20.85
N LEU A 48 3.15 4.47 -21.69
CA LEU A 48 3.42 5.88 -21.45
C LEU A 48 2.66 6.40 -20.23
N ALA A 49 1.38 6.01 -20.07
CA ALA A 49 0.58 6.35 -18.90
C ALA A 49 1.21 5.81 -17.60
N PHE A 50 1.71 4.57 -17.62
CA PHE A 50 2.42 3.98 -16.48
C PHE A 50 3.75 4.69 -16.17
N LEU A 51 4.51 5.09 -17.19
CA LEU A 51 5.75 5.85 -17.00
C LEU A 51 5.48 7.22 -16.34
N LEU A 52 4.44 7.92 -16.78
CA LEU A 52 4.03 9.19 -16.16
C LEU A 52 3.58 8.99 -14.71
N ALA A 53 2.75 7.96 -14.45
CA ALA A 53 2.32 7.62 -13.10
C ALA A 53 3.50 7.25 -12.20
N ALA A 54 4.47 6.48 -12.71
CA ALA A 54 5.69 6.12 -11.99
C ALA A 54 6.55 7.35 -11.67
N GLY A 55 6.64 8.32 -12.58
CA GLY A 55 7.33 9.58 -12.34
C GLY A 55 6.73 10.36 -11.17
N VAL A 56 5.40 10.53 -11.15
CA VAL A 56 4.69 11.21 -10.05
C VAL A 56 4.83 10.42 -8.74
N ALA A 57 4.64 9.11 -8.77
CA ALA A 57 4.79 8.25 -7.59
C ALA A 57 6.22 8.27 -7.03
N GLY A 58 7.23 8.39 -7.90
CA GLY A 58 8.64 8.50 -7.52
C GLY A 58 8.92 9.73 -6.65
N LEU A 59 8.32 10.88 -6.97
CA LEU A 59 8.44 12.10 -6.15
C LEU A 59 7.90 11.89 -4.73
N THR A 60 6.75 11.23 -4.64
CA THR A 60 6.16 10.83 -3.34
C THR A 60 7.09 9.86 -2.61
N ALA A 61 7.57 8.82 -3.28
CA ALA A 61 8.46 7.81 -2.69
C ALA A 61 9.75 8.43 -2.12
N MET A 62 10.35 9.40 -2.82
CA MET A 62 11.54 10.11 -2.32
C MET A 62 11.24 10.92 -1.05
N SER A 63 10.10 11.61 -1.01
CA SER A 63 9.66 12.35 0.18
C SER A 63 9.47 11.41 1.38
N PHE A 64 8.84 10.26 1.16
CA PHE A 64 8.69 9.22 2.19
C PHE A 64 10.03 8.61 2.61
N ALA A 65 10.97 8.42 1.68
CA ALA A 65 12.29 7.88 1.99
C ALA A 65 13.07 8.80 2.94
N GLU A 66 13.05 10.11 2.71
CA GLU A 66 13.68 11.05 3.65
C GLU A 66 13.00 11.05 5.02
N LEU A 67 11.67 11.01 5.04
CA LEU A 67 10.90 11.16 6.27
C LEU A 67 10.93 9.90 7.14
N SER A 68 10.98 8.71 6.53
CA SER A 68 11.09 7.43 7.24
C SER A 68 12.46 7.24 7.91
N VAL A 69 13.53 7.84 7.37
CA VAL A 69 14.83 7.89 8.04
C VAL A 69 14.81 8.84 9.24
N ARG A 70 14.16 10.01 9.12
CA ARG A 70 14.09 11.02 10.20
C ARG A 70 13.12 10.66 11.31
N LEU A 71 12.03 9.98 10.99
CA LEU A 71 10.93 9.63 11.90
C LEU A 71 10.68 8.11 11.85
N PRO A 72 11.57 7.27 12.42
CA PRO A 72 11.49 5.81 12.34
C PRO A 72 10.46 5.23 13.33
N HIS A 73 9.21 5.68 13.20
CA HIS A 73 8.08 5.26 14.02
C HIS A 73 7.05 4.48 13.18
N SER A 74 6.46 3.43 13.77
CA SER A 74 5.51 2.53 13.10
C SER A 74 4.12 3.12 12.83
N ALA A 75 3.96 4.45 12.87
CA ALA A 75 2.69 5.14 12.66
C ALA A 75 2.65 5.98 11.36
N GLY A 76 3.67 5.83 10.51
CA GLY A 76 3.66 6.28 9.11
C GLY A 76 3.29 7.76 8.93
N GLU A 77 2.38 8.01 7.99
CA GLU A 77 1.90 9.33 7.60
C GLU A 77 1.30 10.13 8.76
N ALA A 78 0.66 9.46 9.71
CA ALA A 78 0.06 10.13 10.86
C ALA A 78 1.12 10.82 11.73
N VAL A 79 2.31 10.22 11.88
CA VAL A 79 3.44 10.82 12.60
C VAL A 79 4.04 11.97 11.81
N TYR A 80 4.12 11.82 10.49
CA TYR A 80 4.63 12.85 9.59
C TYR A 80 3.80 14.13 9.69
N VAL A 81 2.47 13.98 9.66
CA VAL A 81 1.54 15.10 9.84
C VAL A 81 1.61 15.68 11.25
N ARG A 82 1.74 14.82 12.28
CA ARG A 82 1.87 15.29 13.66
C ARG A 82 3.11 16.16 13.87
N GLN A 83 4.26 15.72 13.35
CA GLN A 83 5.54 16.41 13.51
C GLN A 83 5.66 17.61 12.58
N GLY A 84 5.13 17.53 11.35
CA GLY A 84 5.19 18.61 10.38
C GLY A 84 4.21 19.76 10.64
N LEU A 85 3.00 19.45 11.11
CA LEU A 85 1.93 20.45 11.29
C LEU A 85 1.57 20.73 12.76
N GLY A 86 2.12 19.97 13.71
CA GLY A 86 1.86 20.15 15.15
C GLY A 86 0.43 19.83 15.60
N SER A 87 -0.46 19.39 14.70
CA SER A 87 -1.89 19.21 14.96
C SER A 87 -2.25 17.75 15.26
N PRO A 88 -2.75 17.44 16.48
CA PRO A 88 -3.23 16.10 16.82
C PRO A 88 -4.45 15.68 15.98
N ALA A 89 -5.35 16.61 15.69
CA ALA A 89 -6.57 16.34 14.93
C ALA A 89 -6.25 15.97 13.47
N LEU A 90 -5.31 16.66 12.83
CA LEU A 90 -4.88 16.34 11.47
C LEU A 90 -4.12 15.00 11.41
N SER A 91 -3.31 14.72 12.43
CA SER A 91 -2.62 13.43 12.57
C SER A 91 -3.62 12.27 12.68
N LEU A 92 -4.66 12.43 13.52
CA LEU A 92 -5.72 11.43 13.65
C LEU A 92 -6.52 11.27 12.35
N ALA A 93 -6.91 12.37 11.71
CA ALA A 93 -7.63 12.35 10.45
C ALA A 93 -6.82 11.64 9.35
N THR A 94 -5.51 11.88 9.29
CA THR A 94 -4.60 11.21 8.35
C THR A 94 -4.51 9.71 8.65
N GLY A 95 -4.32 9.33 9.91
CA GLY A 95 -4.26 7.92 10.30
C GLY A 95 -5.55 7.15 9.99
N LEU A 96 -6.72 7.76 10.25
CA LEU A 96 -8.01 7.18 9.89
C LEU A 96 -8.19 7.11 8.37
N GLY A 97 -7.74 8.13 7.63
CA GLY A 97 -7.73 8.12 6.17
C GLY A 97 -6.89 6.97 5.61
N VAL A 98 -5.69 6.75 6.14
CA VAL A 98 -4.82 5.62 5.76
C VAL A 98 -5.52 4.29 6.02
N ALA A 99 -6.13 4.11 7.19
CA ALA A 99 -6.88 2.89 7.51
C ALA A 99 -8.02 2.64 6.51
N LEU A 100 -8.80 3.68 6.19
CA LEU A 100 -9.89 3.60 5.21
C LEU A 100 -9.37 3.24 3.81
N THR A 101 -8.31 3.91 3.34
CA THR A 101 -7.71 3.61 2.03
C THR A 101 -7.16 2.18 1.98
N GLY A 102 -6.60 1.68 3.08
CA GLY A 102 -6.16 0.30 3.21
C GLY A 102 -7.32 -0.70 3.11
N THR A 103 -8.47 -0.40 3.72
CA THR A 103 -9.68 -1.23 3.57
C THR A 103 -10.17 -1.25 2.12
N VAL A 104 -10.26 -0.09 1.47
CA VAL A 104 -10.68 -0.01 0.06
C VAL A 104 -9.70 -0.75 -0.85
N ALA A 105 -8.40 -0.60 -0.62
CA ALA A 105 -7.36 -1.31 -1.36
C ALA A 105 -7.47 -2.84 -1.18
N ALA A 106 -7.69 -3.31 0.04
CA ALA A 106 -7.90 -4.74 0.32
C ALA A 106 -9.13 -5.28 -0.43
N SER A 107 -10.24 -4.53 -0.44
CA SER A 107 -11.43 -4.89 -1.23
C SER A 107 -11.14 -4.95 -2.72
N ALA A 108 -10.41 -3.98 -3.28
CA ALA A 108 -10.03 -3.99 -4.69
C ALA A 108 -9.16 -5.20 -5.07
N VAL A 109 -8.21 -5.57 -4.20
CA VAL A 109 -7.39 -6.78 -4.38
C VAL A 109 -8.25 -8.05 -4.37
N LEU A 110 -9.20 -8.15 -3.44
CA LEU A 110 -10.11 -9.31 -3.37
C LEU A 110 -10.99 -9.44 -4.62
N ILE A 111 -11.52 -8.32 -5.15
CA ILE A 111 -12.28 -8.30 -6.40
C ILE A 111 -11.42 -8.73 -7.59
N GLY A 112 -10.17 -8.29 -7.64
CA GLY A 112 -9.22 -8.74 -8.66
C GLY A 112 -8.95 -10.23 -8.56
N ALA A 113 -8.68 -10.71 -7.34
CA ALA A 113 -8.41 -12.13 -7.07
C ALA A 113 -9.60 -13.03 -7.42
N SER A 114 -10.83 -12.64 -7.08
CA SER A 114 -12.02 -13.38 -7.46
C SER A 114 -12.19 -13.46 -8.98
N GLY A 115 -11.88 -12.38 -9.69
CA GLY A 115 -11.82 -12.36 -11.15
C GLY A 115 -10.89 -13.43 -11.73
N TYR A 116 -9.66 -13.53 -11.23
CA TYR A 116 -8.73 -14.58 -11.66
C TYR A 116 -9.20 -15.99 -11.27
N ILE A 117 -9.69 -16.19 -10.04
CA ILE A 117 -10.17 -17.50 -9.58
C ILE A 117 -11.33 -17.97 -10.45
N ALA A 118 -12.27 -17.10 -10.81
CA ALA A 118 -13.40 -17.42 -11.68
C ALA A 118 -12.97 -17.90 -13.08
N THR A 119 -11.81 -17.44 -13.59
CA THR A 119 -11.26 -17.94 -14.86
C THR A 119 -10.60 -19.32 -14.73
N LEU A 120 -10.08 -19.66 -13.55
CA LEU A 120 -9.35 -20.91 -13.32
C LEU A 120 -10.26 -22.04 -12.81
N LEU A 121 -11.29 -21.71 -12.04
CA LEU A 121 -12.22 -22.67 -11.44
C LEU A 121 -13.66 -22.36 -11.90
N PRO A 122 -14.30 -23.26 -12.65
CA PRO A 122 -15.73 -23.15 -12.97
C PRO A 122 -16.56 -23.51 -11.72
N ALA A 123 -16.63 -22.59 -10.77
CA ALA A 123 -17.49 -22.69 -9.59
C ALA A 123 -18.66 -21.70 -9.68
N PRO A 124 -19.79 -21.97 -9.01
CA PRO A 124 -20.96 -21.12 -9.09
C PRO A 124 -20.71 -19.74 -8.44
N PRO A 125 -21.37 -18.66 -8.92
CA PRO A 125 -21.02 -17.28 -8.57
C PRO A 125 -21.02 -16.97 -7.08
N TRP A 126 -21.90 -17.60 -6.29
CA TRP A 126 -22.01 -17.37 -4.85
C TRP A 126 -20.82 -17.90 -4.03
N VAL A 127 -19.92 -18.67 -4.64
CA VAL A 127 -18.67 -19.14 -4.00
C VAL A 127 -17.49 -18.21 -4.26
N ILE A 128 -17.52 -17.48 -5.39
CA ILE A 128 -16.38 -16.69 -5.88
C ILE A 128 -16.66 -15.17 -5.81
N ALA A 129 -17.92 -14.75 -5.68
CA ALA A 129 -18.35 -13.35 -5.61
C ALA A 129 -18.42 -12.80 -4.19
#